data_AF-A0A7S1BQF2-F1
#
_entry.id   AF-A0A7S1BQF2-F1
#
_cell.length_a   1.000
_cell.length_b   1.000
_cell.length_c   1.000
_cell.angle_alpha   90.00
_cell.angle_beta   90.00
_cell.angle_gamma   90.00
#
_symmetry.space_group_name_H-M   'P 1'
#
loop_
_entity.id
_entity.type
_entity.pdbx_description
1 polymer ?
#
loop_
_entity_poly.entity_id
_entity_poly.type
_entity_poly.pdbx_seq_one_letter_code
_entity_poly.pdbx_strand_id
1 'polypeptide(L)'
;GTQMAATRIANSKRDDEMTTATLVVDIETHGWPAEPDFGIQRVGRFGHRAWTSEACLAFSRVVQIGWRLYGEDETLLRSESRLVSDVPGGIMSKATKYHRITNERAREEGVPLTKAVADFCLDLRRLDESGGTLLGHNLEFDAGILYHELRRVAASPEDRER
;
A
#
# COMPACT_ATOMS: atom_id res chain seq x y z
N GLY A 1 -15.56 -65.64 20.43
CA GLY A 1 -15.89 -64.86 19.22
C GLY A 1 -16.21 -63.46 19.66
N THR A 2 -15.28 -62.54 19.46
CA THR A 2 -15.45 -61.11 19.76
C THR A 2 -14.67 -60.35 18.69
N GLN A 3 -15.41 -59.55 17.92
CA GLN A 3 -14.97 -58.76 16.79
C GLN A 3 -14.36 -57.46 17.33
N MET A 4 -13.11 -57.16 17.00
CA MET A 4 -12.53 -55.83 17.20
C MET A 4 -12.22 -55.25 15.83
N ALA A 5 -13.04 -54.28 15.45
CA ALA A 5 -12.90 -53.47 14.25
C ALA A 5 -11.62 -52.63 14.34
N ALA A 6 -10.72 -52.80 13.37
CA ALA A 6 -9.60 -51.89 13.17
C ALA A 6 -10.09 -50.70 12.33
N THR A 7 -10.61 -49.68 12.99
CA THR A 7 -10.85 -48.37 12.36
C THR A 7 -9.49 -47.74 12.08
N ARG A 8 -9.02 -47.80 10.84
CA ARG A 8 -7.90 -46.97 10.38
C ARG A 8 -8.39 -45.53 10.34
N ILE A 9 -7.89 -44.73 11.27
CA ILE A 9 -8.00 -43.28 11.26
C ILE A 9 -7.39 -42.80 9.94
N ALA A 10 -8.20 -42.16 9.10
CA ALA A 10 -7.74 -41.50 7.90
C ALA A 10 -6.73 -40.42 8.31
N ASN A 11 -5.50 -40.57 7.82
CA ASN A 11 -4.44 -39.59 8.00
C ASN A 11 -4.78 -38.37 7.15
N SER A 12 -5.48 -37.38 7.70
CA SER A 12 -5.69 -36.11 7.00
C SER A 12 -4.39 -35.31 7.05
N LYS A 13 -3.49 -35.59 6.10
CA LYS A 13 -2.56 -34.56 5.61
C LYS A 13 -3.42 -33.50 4.91
N ARG A 14 -3.95 -32.57 5.69
CA ARG A 14 -4.06 -31.20 5.19
C ARG A 14 -2.63 -30.69 5.25
N ASP A 15 -2.08 -30.36 4.09
CA ASP A 15 -0.93 -29.48 4.06
C ASP A 15 -1.38 -28.23 4.85
N ASP A 16 -0.76 -27.99 6.01
CA ASP A 16 -0.97 -26.76 6.77
C ASP A 16 -0.45 -25.65 5.87
N GLU A 17 -1.35 -25.04 5.11
CA GLU A 17 -1.14 -23.73 4.52
C GLU A 17 -0.89 -22.81 5.71
N MET A 18 0.38 -22.50 6.01
CA MET A 18 0.69 -21.57 7.09
C MET A 18 0.01 -20.25 6.72
N THR A 19 -1.07 -19.93 7.42
CA THR A 19 -1.71 -18.64 7.27
C THR A 19 -0.78 -17.63 7.90
N THR A 20 -0.22 -16.73 7.10
CA THR A 20 0.63 -15.65 7.60
C THR A 20 -0.20 -14.39 7.79
N ALA A 21 0.26 -13.46 8.63
CA ALA A 21 -0.35 -12.14 8.72
C ALA A 21 -0.47 -11.49 7.32
N THR A 22 -1.53 -10.70 7.12
CA THR A 22 -1.81 -10.05 5.84
C THR A 22 -2.00 -8.55 6.05
N LEU A 23 -1.31 -7.74 5.26
CA LEU A 23 -1.54 -6.29 5.22
C LEU A 23 -2.15 -5.93 3.87
N VAL A 24 -3.30 -5.27 3.88
CA VAL A 24 -3.90 -4.69 2.68
C VAL A 24 -3.64 -3.18 2.68
N VAL A 25 -3.26 -2.61 1.54
CA VAL A 25 -2.98 -1.18 1.38
C VAL A 25 -3.66 -0.61 0.13
N ASP A 26 -4.06 0.65 0.23
CA ASP A 26 -4.57 1.46 -0.88
C ASP A 26 -4.08 2.90 -0.73
N ILE A 27 -3.82 3.56 -1.87
CA ILE A 27 -3.25 4.91 -1.92
C ILE A 27 -4.06 5.83 -2.82
N GLU A 28 -4.44 6.96 -2.26
CA GLU A 28 -5.08 8.04 -3.01
C GLU A 28 -4.04 9.08 -3.42
N THR A 29 -4.21 9.64 -4.62
CA THR A 29 -3.19 10.50 -5.23
C THR A 29 -3.68 11.91 -5.50
N HIS A 30 -2.75 12.86 -5.60
CA HIS A 30 -3.11 14.26 -5.82
C HIS A 30 -3.62 14.57 -7.22
N GLY A 31 -3.47 13.65 -8.16
CA GLY A 31 -3.81 13.84 -9.57
C GLY A 31 -2.86 13.13 -10.52
N TRP A 32 -3.05 13.43 -11.80
CA TRP A 32 -2.33 12.86 -12.94
C TRP A 32 -1.69 13.98 -13.76
N PRO A 33 -0.61 13.69 -14.52
CA PRO A 33 -0.10 14.66 -15.49
C PRO A 33 -1.18 14.96 -16.54
N ALA A 34 -1.03 16.08 -17.25
CA ALA A 34 -2.00 16.51 -18.26
C ALA A 34 -2.26 15.45 -19.33
N GLU A 35 -1.20 14.77 -19.76
CA GLU A 35 -1.21 13.67 -20.71
C GLU A 35 -0.66 12.42 -20.03
N PRO A 36 -1.50 11.66 -19.29
CA PRO A 36 -1.05 10.47 -18.62
C PRO A 36 -0.84 9.34 -19.62
N ASP A 37 0.30 8.69 -19.51
CA ASP A 37 0.68 7.56 -20.35
C ASP A 37 0.26 6.25 -19.68
N PHE A 38 -0.90 5.74 -20.14
CA PHE A 38 -1.51 4.50 -19.72
C PHE A 38 -1.46 3.46 -20.85
N GLY A 39 -1.33 2.19 -20.48
CA GLY A 39 -1.37 1.08 -21.45
C GLY A 39 -0.01 0.48 -21.77
N ILE A 40 1.06 0.93 -21.11
CA ILE A 40 2.34 0.23 -21.08
C ILE A 40 2.16 -1.03 -20.25
N GLN A 41 2.14 -2.21 -20.87
CA GLN A 41 2.25 -3.46 -20.13
C GLN A 41 3.72 -3.76 -19.84
N ARG A 42 4.11 -3.61 -18.59
CA ARG A 42 5.45 -3.97 -18.11
C ARG A 42 5.39 -4.72 -16.79
N VAL A 43 6.47 -5.40 -16.47
CA VAL A 43 6.75 -5.79 -15.09
C VAL A 43 7.46 -4.60 -14.46
N GLY A 44 6.88 -4.05 -13.39
CA GLY A 44 7.48 -2.94 -12.69
C GLY A 44 8.58 -3.41 -11.74
N ARG A 45 9.09 -2.47 -10.94
CA ARG A 45 10.26 -2.69 -10.09
C ARG A 45 10.00 -3.68 -8.95
N PHE A 46 8.73 -3.86 -8.57
CA PHE A 46 8.33 -4.78 -7.52
C PHE A 46 7.90 -6.14 -8.06
N GLY A 47 8.09 -6.39 -9.37
CA GLY A 47 7.81 -7.68 -9.97
C GLY A 47 6.34 -7.88 -10.37
N HIS A 48 5.49 -6.85 -10.23
CA HIS A 48 4.07 -6.92 -10.58
C HIS A 48 3.79 -6.23 -11.92
N ARG A 49 2.64 -6.56 -12.53
CA ARG A 49 2.20 -5.90 -13.77
C ARG A 49 1.90 -4.43 -13.49
N ALA A 50 2.61 -3.55 -14.19
CA ALA A 50 2.36 -2.12 -14.20
C ALA A 50 1.69 -1.73 -15.53
N TRP A 51 0.82 -0.73 -15.45
CA TRP A 51 0.08 -0.14 -16.58
C TRP A 51 0.38 1.36 -16.72
N THR A 52 1.17 1.89 -15.80
CA THR A 52 1.49 3.30 -15.60
C THR A 52 2.98 3.52 -15.88
N SER A 53 3.30 4.54 -16.65
CA SER A 53 4.68 4.93 -16.94
C SER A 53 5.40 5.42 -15.68
N GLU A 54 6.74 5.38 -15.70
CA GLU A 54 7.52 5.88 -14.56
C GLU A 54 7.38 7.40 -14.39
N ALA A 55 7.21 8.15 -15.49
CA ALA A 55 6.92 9.57 -15.43
C ALA A 55 5.61 9.87 -14.69
N CYS A 56 4.58 9.04 -14.89
CA CYS A 56 3.32 9.16 -14.16
C CYS A 56 3.48 8.84 -12.67
N LEU A 57 4.24 7.79 -12.31
CA LEU A 57 4.50 7.46 -10.90
C LEU A 57 5.29 8.58 -10.20
N ALA A 58 6.32 9.11 -10.87
CA ALA A 58 7.14 10.22 -10.36
C ALA A 58 6.39 11.55 -10.29
N PHE A 59 5.33 11.72 -11.08
CA PHE A 59 4.44 12.89 -11.02
C PHE A 59 3.50 12.83 -9.82
N SER A 60 2.89 11.67 -9.58
CA SER A 60 1.88 11.49 -8.54
C SER A 60 2.43 11.73 -7.13
N ARG A 61 1.58 12.30 -6.27
CA ARG A 61 1.84 12.55 -4.85
C ARG A 61 0.81 11.82 -4.01
N VAL A 62 1.23 11.31 -2.87
CA VAL A 62 0.34 10.65 -1.90
C VAL A 62 -0.54 11.69 -1.22
N VAL A 63 -1.84 11.45 -1.23
CA VAL A 63 -2.85 12.26 -0.50
C VAL A 63 -3.40 11.49 0.69
N GLN A 64 -3.54 10.18 0.55
CA GLN A 64 -3.99 9.31 1.63
C GLN A 64 -3.26 7.96 1.53
N ILE A 65 -2.94 7.40 2.69
CA ILE A 65 -2.54 5.99 2.82
C ILE A 65 -3.59 5.32 3.70
N GLY A 66 -4.28 4.32 3.18
CA GLY A 66 -5.20 3.46 3.93
C GLY A 66 -4.62 2.05 4.03
N TRP A 67 -4.62 1.47 5.23
CA TRP A 67 -4.19 0.08 5.38
C TRP A 67 -4.93 -0.66 6.50
N ARG A 68 -4.97 -1.98 6.38
CA ARG A 68 -5.43 -2.88 7.43
C ARG A 68 -4.47 -4.04 7.60
N LEU A 69 -4.18 -4.38 8.84
CA LEU A 69 -3.35 -5.53 9.20
C LEU A 69 -4.25 -6.60 9.81
N TYR A 70 -4.18 -7.79 9.25
CA TYR A 70 -4.88 -9.00 9.68
C TYR A 70 -3.85 -10.00 10.24
N GLY A 71 -4.22 -10.67 11.33
CA GLY A 71 -3.47 -11.79 11.87
C GLY A 71 -3.59 -13.03 10.99
N GLU A 72 -2.87 -14.07 11.38
CA GLU A 72 -2.87 -15.39 10.74
C GLU A 72 -4.26 -16.05 10.73
N ASP A 73 -5.12 -15.68 11.69
CA ASP A 73 -6.49 -16.17 11.87
C ASP A 73 -7.54 -15.25 11.23
N GLU A 74 -7.12 -14.36 10.31
CA GLU A 74 -7.95 -13.32 9.70
C GLU A 74 -8.51 -12.28 10.70
N THR A 75 -8.05 -12.27 11.96
CA THR A 75 -8.45 -11.25 12.93
C THR A 75 -7.92 -9.89 12.50
N LEU A 76 -8.80 -8.88 12.43
CA LEU A 76 -8.39 -7.49 12.17
C LEU A 76 -7.60 -6.95 13.38
N LEU A 77 -6.29 -6.83 13.23
CA LEU A 77 -5.40 -6.31 14.27
C LEU A 77 -5.34 -4.78 14.23
N ARG A 78 -5.33 -4.19 13.03
CA ARG A 78 -5.29 -2.74 12.85
C ARG A 78 -6.07 -2.29 11.63
N SER A 79 -6.67 -1.11 11.71
CA SER A 79 -7.29 -0.41 10.59
C SER A 79 -6.94 1.06 10.68
N GLU A 80 -6.17 1.54 9.72
CA GLU A 80 -5.56 2.87 9.78
C GLU A 80 -5.81 3.62 8.47
N SER A 81 -5.89 4.93 8.59
CA SER A 81 -5.94 5.86 7.46
C SER A 81 -5.21 7.14 7.83
N ARG A 82 -4.36 7.64 6.94
CA ARG A 82 -3.62 8.88 7.13
C ARG A 82 -3.81 9.77 5.91
N LEU A 83 -4.40 10.94 6.13
CA LEU A 83 -4.40 12.04 5.15
C LEU A 83 -3.07 12.78 5.23
N VAL A 84 -2.57 13.24 4.09
CA VAL A 84 -1.31 13.98 3.96
C VAL A 84 -1.61 15.47 3.87
N SER A 85 -1.04 16.27 4.77
CA SER A 85 -1.31 17.71 4.85
C SER A 85 -0.37 18.59 4.03
N ASP A 86 0.79 18.06 3.62
CA ASP A 86 1.89 18.79 2.98
C ASP A 86 2.12 18.36 1.51
N VAL A 87 1.03 18.07 0.79
CA VAL A 87 1.06 17.70 -0.64
C VAL A 87 1.56 18.89 -1.49
N PRO A 88 2.71 18.77 -2.18
CA PRO A 88 3.24 19.86 -3.00
C PRO A 88 2.26 20.27 -4.11
N GLY A 89 1.95 21.56 -4.21
CA GLY A 89 1.00 22.08 -5.21
C GLY A 89 -0.47 21.78 -4.92
N GLY A 90 -0.77 21.07 -3.83
CA GLY A 90 -2.13 20.69 -3.44
C GLY A 90 -2.77 19.59 -4.30
N ILE A 91 -3.96 19.17 -3.86
CA ILE A 91 -4.80 18.16 -4.51
C ILE A 91 -5.51 18.81 -5.70
N MET A 92 -5.40 18.21 -6.89
CA MET A 92 -6.03 18.70 -8.11
C MET A 92 -7.55 18.50 -8.06
N SER A 93 -8.29 19.40 -8.71
CA SER A 93 -9.76 19.37 -8.71
C SER A 93 -10.34 18.04 -9.24
N LYS A 94 -9.70 17.41 -10.23
CA LYS A 94 -10.10 16.09 -10.76
C LYS A 94 -9.90 14.99 -9.70
N ALA A 95 -8.80 15.03 -8.96
CA ALA A 95 -8.53 14.10 -7.86
C ALA A 95 -9.52 14.30 -6.71
N THR A 96 -9.79 15.54 -6.30
CA THR A 96 -10.84 15.83 -5.30
C THR A 96 -12.21 15.32 -5.71
N LYS A 97 -12.59 15.42 -6.99
CA LYS A 97 -13.87 14.88 -7.49
C LYS A 97 -13.95 13.36 -7.35
N TYR A 98 -12.82 12.66 -7.55
CA TYR A 98 -12.75 11.21 -7.49
C TYR A 98 -12.65 10.71 -6.04
N HIS A 99 -11.64 11.15 -5.30
CA HIS A 99 -11.32 10.70 -3.93
C HIS A 99 -12.17 11.36 -2.84
N ARG A 100 -12.86 12.47 -3.15
CA ARG A 100 -13.63 13.27 -2.17
C ARG A 100 -12.78 13.85 -1.04
N ILE A 101 -11.49 14.05 -1.28
CA ILE A 101 -10.55 14.71 -0.37
C ILE A 101 -10.28 16.13 -0.89
N THR A 102 -10.59 17.13 -0.07
CA THR A 102 -10.32 18.54 -0.38
C THR A 102 -8.97 18.97 0.22
N ASN A 103 -8.36 20.01 -0.37
CA ASN A 103 -7.16 20.63 0.20
C ASN A 103 -7.39 21.15 1.63
N GLU A 104 -8.58 21.70 1.89
CA GLU A 104 -8.98 22.17 3.22
C GLU A 104 -8.97 21.03 4.24
N ARG A 105 -9.64 19.92 3.92
CA ARG A 105 -9.68 18.73 4.77
C ARG A 105 -8.30 18.14 5.00
N ALA A 106 -7.49 18.03 3.96
CA ALA A 106 -6.12 17.53 4.07
C ALA A 106 -5.26 18.41 4.98
N ARG A 107 -5.41 19.74 4.90
CA ARG A 107 -4.71 20.70 5.77
C ARG A 107 -5.15 20.62 7.23
N GLU A 108 -6.43 20.36 7.48
CA GLU A 108 -7.02 20.38 8.83
C GLU A 108 -6.92 19.05 9.57
N GLU A 109 -7.12 17.94 8.85
CA GLU A 109 -7.16 16.58 9.42
C GLU A 109 -5.86 15.78 9.15
N GLY A 110 -5.04 16.23 8.20
CA GLY A 110 -3.88 15.49 7.73
C GLY A 110 -2.65 15.63 8.63
N VAL A 111 -1.72 14.71 8.42
CA VAL A 111 -0.38 14.71 9.02
C VAL A 111 0.67 14.94 7.93
N PRO A 112 1.89 15.41 8.28
CA PRO A 112 2.98 15.47 7.32
C PRO A 112 3.24 14.09 6.70
N LEU A 113 3.58 14.04 5.42
CA LEU A 113 3.84 12.80 4.69
C LEU A 113 4.83 11.89 5.42
N THR A 114 5.89 12.47 5.98
CA THR A 114 6.92 11.73 6.73
C THR A 114 6.31 10.96 7.90
N LYS A 115 5.32 11.54 8.59
CA LYS A 115 4.58 10.86 9.65
C LYS A 115 3.65 9.78 9.09
N ALA A 116 2.89 10.07 8.03
CA ALA A 116 2.00 9.08 7.41
C ALA A 116 2.75 7.83 6.97
N VAL A 117 3.89 8.01 6.30
CA VAL A 117 4.78 6.93 5.86
C VAL A 117 5.42 6.22 7.04
N ALA A 118 5.88 6.93 8.07
CA ALA A 118 6.44 6.30 9.26
C ALA A 118 5.41 5.40 9.97
N ASP A 119 4.17 5.88 10.15
CA ASP A 119 3.09 5.10 10.76
C ASP A 119 2.79 3.82 9.95
N PHE A 120 2.74 3.92 8.62
CA PHE A 120 2.56 2.77 7.72
C PHE A 120 3.73 1.79 7.77
N CYS A 121 4.97 2.29 7.76
CA CYS A 121 6.18 1.48 7.84
C CYS A 121 6.28 0.66 9.13
N LEU A 122 5.69 1.11 10.24
CA LEU A 122 5.67 0.33 11.48
C LEU A 122 4.89 -0.99 11.31
N ASP A 123 3.76 -0.97 10.62
CA ASP A 123 2.97 -2.18 10.38
C ASP A 123 3.53 -3.03 9.25
N LEU A 124 4.12 -2.41 8.21
CA LEU A 124 4.91 -3.14 7.20
C LEU A 124 6.08 -3.92 7.80
N ARG A 125 6.81 -3.35 8.77
CA ARG A 125 7.92 -4.06 9.43
C ARG A 125 7.42 -5.26 10.22
N ARG A 126 6.30 -5.12 10.94
CA ARG A 126 5.68 -6.24 11.65
C ARG A 126 5.28 -7.36 10.69
N LEU A 127 4.73 -7.00 9.54
CA LEU A 127 4.38 -7.94 8.49
C LEU A 127 5.63 -8.65 7.93
N ASP A 128 6.70 -7.90 7.64
CA ASP A 128 7.96 -8.47 7.13
C ASP A 128 8.61 -9.41 8.15
N GLU A 129 8.68 -8.99 9.42
CA GLU A 129 9.20 -9.80 10.53
C GLU A 129 8.41 -11.11 10.73
N SER A 130 7.11 -11.12 10.42
CA SER A 130 6.28 -12.33 10.48
C SER A 130 6.30 -13.17 9.20
N GLY A 131 7.01 -12.75 8.15
CA GLY A 131 6.94 -13.38 6.83
C GLY A 131 5.55 -13.27 6.18
N GLY A 132 4.82 -12.19 6.51
CA GLY A 132 3.46 -11.94 6.07
C GLY A 132 3.33 -11.49 4.61
N THR A 133 2.09 -11.37 4.16
CA THR A 133 1.75 -11.02 2.78
C THR A 133 1.24 -9.58 2.67
N LEU A 134 1.83 -8.80 1.77
CA LEU A 134 1.35 -7.47 1.40
C LEU A 134 0.44 -7.56 0.17
N LEU A 135 -0.76 -6.99 0.28
CA LEU A 135 -1.76 -6.95 -0.78
C LEU A 135 -2.11 -5.49 -1.11
N GLY A 136 -2.15 -5.17 -2.40
CA GLY A 136 -2.66 -3.90 -2.90
C GLY A 136 -3.51 -4.15 -4.13
N HIS A 137 -4.53 -3.30 -4.35
CA HIS A 137 -5.38 -3.42 -5.54
C HIS A 137 -4.57 -3.17 -6.82
N ASN A 138 -3.57 -2.29 -6.74
CA ASN A 138 -2.59 -2.08 -7.79
C ASN A 138 -1.20 -1.88 -7.18
N LEU A 139 -0.67 -2.96 -6.59
CA LEU A 139 0.54 -2.89 -5.76
C LEU A 139 1.73 -2.21 -6.45
N GLU A 140 1.92 -2.42 -7.76
CA GLU A 140 3.01 -1.77 -8.50
C GLU A 140 2.84 -0.25 -8.59
N PHE A 141 1.60 0.22 -8.71
CA PHE A 141 1.27 1.64 -8.71
C PHE A 141 1.43 2.25 -7.32
N ASP A 142 0.82 1.62 -6.30
CA ASP A 142 0.84 2.11 -4.92
C ASP A 142 2.27 2.16 -4.36
N ALA A 143 3.00 1.04 -4.48
CA ALA A 143 4.40 0.97 -4.04
C ALA A 143 5.31 1.86 -4.89
N GLY A 144 5.01 2.04 -6.19
CA GLY A 144 5.75 2.94 -7.08
C GLY A 144 5.68 4.38 -6.64
N ILE A 145 4.49 4.86 -6.27
CA ILE A 145 4.30 6.23 -5.77
C ILE A 145 4.99 6.40 -4.41
N LEU A 146 4.81 5.45 -3.48
CA LEU A 146 5.50 5.50 -2.18
C LEU A 146 7.02 5.53 -2.34
N TYR A 147 7.56 4.78 -3.30
CA TYR A 147 8.98 4.79 -3.58
C TYR A 147 9.49 6.18 -3.99
N HIS A 148 8.75 6.89 -4.87
CA HIS A 148 9.11 8.26 -5.26
C HIS A 148 8.99 9.25 -4.10
N GLU A 149 7.95 9.11 -3.27
CA GLU A 149 7.80 9.93 -2.08
C GLU A 149 8.94 9.70 -1.08
N LEU A 150 9.33 8.45 -0.84
CA LEU A 150 10.45 8.09 0.03
C LEU A 150 11.77 8.70 -0.47
N ARG A 151 12.03 8.64 -1.78
CA ARG A 151 13.20 9.30 -2.37
C ARG A 151 13.18 10.81 -2.17
N ARG A 152 12.02 11.45 -2.34
CA ARG A 152 11.87 12.89 -2.18
C ARG A 152 12.12 13.34 -0.75
N VAL A 153 11.60 12.61 0.24
CA VAL A 153 11.84 12.95 1.66
C VAL A 153 13.27 12.65 2.09
N ALA A 154 13.91 11.62 1.51
CA ALA A 154 15.30 11.27 1.79
C ALA A 154 16.31 12.18 1.07
N ALA A 155 15.93 12.80 -0.05
CA ALA A 155 16.77 13.76 -0.77
C ALA A 155 17.03 15.00 0.11
N SER A 156 18.31 15.37 0.23
CA SER A 156 18.73 16.58 0.94
C SER A 156 18.15 17.81 0.24
N PRO A 157 18.04 18.99 0.91
CA PRO A 157 17.57 20.21 0.26
C PRO A 157 18.34 20.54 -1.04
N GLU A 158 19.64 20.20 -1.09
CA GLU A 158 20.53 20.44 -2.24
C GLU A 158 20.22 19.54 -3.45
N ASP A 159 19.60 18.38 -3.23
CA ASP A 159 19.22 17.43 -4.28
C ASP A 159 17.86 17.77 -4.93
N ARG A 160 17.09 18.70 -4.36
CA ARG A 160 15.73 19.04 -4.80
C ARG A 160 15.67 20.13 -5.88
N GLU A 161 16.81 20.77 -6.17
CA GLU A 161 16.95 21.86 -7.16
C GLU A 161 17.70 21.46 -8.45
N ARG A 162 18.07 20.17 -8.61
CA ARG A 162 18.67 19.62 -9.84
C ARG A 162 17.65 18.85 -10.67
#